data_AF-A0A3A6HDF0-F1
#
_entry.id   AF-A0A3A6HDF0-F1
#
_cell.length_a   1.000
_cell.length_b   1.000
_cell.length_c   1.000
_cell.angle_alpha   90.00
_cell.angle_beta   90.00
_cell.angle_gamma   90.00
#
_symmetry.space_group_name_H-M   'P 1'
#
loop_
_entity.id
_entity.type
_entity.pdbx_description
1 polymer ?
#
loop_
_entity_poly.entity_id
_entity_poly.type
_entity_poly.pdbx_seq_one_letter_code
_entity_poly.pdbx_strand_id
1 'polypeptide(L)'
;MKEKLYTIPLNDAMNAEDECPFCFIERNVEQDIMDYVLGSCASYMESDTREATDKAGFCRMHYKKMFDYGNTLGNGWILKTHYKKLIAEMKDQFSHFTPGKTSLMDKLKGKPSESNAIASWVAEKEKTCYICDFFTKEYARYMDTFFYLYKNDEAFREKLKKSKGFCLHHFGDLCNQADSHLNDAEKKDFYPLVFKLMEENMERVSGDVDWLIEKFDYRNKDADWKTSKDAVQRGMQKLKGGYPADPVYKMNK
;
A
#
# COMPACT_ATOMS: atom_id res chain seq x y z
N MET A 1 17.33 1.13 19.75
CA MET A 1 16.72 2.48 19.71
C MET A 1 15.83 2.71 18.49
N LYS A 2 16.12 2.08 17.33
CA LYS A 2 15.26 2.15 16.13
C LYS A 2 13.94 1.40 16.25
N GLU A 3 13.90 0.24 16.91
CA GLU A 3 12.68 -0.56 17.10
C GLU A 3 11.57 0.20 17.86
N LYS A 4 11.94 1.05 18.83
CA LYS A 4 10.97 1.83 19.63
C LYS A 4 10.19 2.89 18.83
N LEU A 5 10.67 3.31 17.66
CA LEU A 5 9.96 4.31 16.85
C LEU A 5 8.70 3.71 16.21
N TYR A 6 8.78 2.45 15.78
CA TYR A 6 7.70 1.75 15.06
C TYR A 6 6.69 1.08 16.01
N THR A 7 7.01 0.96 17.30
CA THR A 7 6.08 0.37 18.27
C THR A 7 4.86 1.24 18.53
N ILE A 8 4.99 2.57 18.44
CA ILE A 8 3.88 3.50 18.68
C ILE A 8 2.83 3.36 17.56
N PRO A 9 3.16 3.54 16.26
CA PRO A 9 2.17 3.41 15.21
C PRO A 9 1.53 2.01 15.13
N LEU A 10 2.28 0.95 15.45
CA LEU A 10 1.72 -0.40 15.53
C LEU A 10 0.70 -0.54 16.67
N ASN A 11 1.01 -0.01 17.85
CA ASN A 11 0.06 -0.04 18.96
C ASN A 11 -1.18 0.80 18.66
N ASP A 12 -1.01 1.96 18.03
CA ASP A 12 -2.13 2.80 17.60
C ASP A 12 -3.00 2.07 16.58
N ALA A 13 -2.39 1.38 15.61
CA ALA A 13 -3.10 0.56 14.63
C ALA A 13 -3.88 -0.59 15.28
N MET A 14 -3.31 -1.25 16.29
CA MET A 14 -4.01 -2.29 17.05
C MET A 14 -5.15 -1.73 17.89
N ASN A 15 -5.01 -0.51 18.41
CA ASN A 15 -6.03 0.17 19.22
C ASN A 15 -7.13 0.82 18.35
N ALA A 16 -6.91 1.01 17.06
CA ALA A 16 -7.89 1.60 16.14
C ALA A 16 -9.08 0.66 15.84
N GLU A 17 -8.99 -0.61 16.23
CA GLU A 17 -10.02 -1.64 16.01
C GLU A 17 -10.45 -1.77 14.53
N ASP A 18 -9.51 -1.49 13.62
CA ASP A 18 -9.71 -1.58 12.17
C ASP A 18 -9.73 -3.04 11.68
N GLU A 19 -10.15 -3.28 10.44
CA GLU A 19 -10.16 -4.61 9.82
C GLU A 19 -8.74 -5.15 9.56
N CYS A 20 -7.74 -4.27 9.47
CA CYS A 20 -6.34 -4.67 9.36
C CYS A 20 -5.40 -3.57 9.90
N PRO A 21 -4.52 -3.88 10.87
CA PRO A 21 -3.60 -2.90 11.43
C PRO A 21 -2.54 -2.44 10.41
N PHE A 22 -2.11 -3.31 9.50
CA PHE A 22 -1.15 -2.91 8.47
C PHE A 22 -1.77 -1.94 7.47
N CYS A 23 -3.01 -2.17 6.99
CA CYS A 23 -3.73 -1.20 6.16
C CYS A 23 -3.78 0.19 6.81
N PHE A 24 -4.07 0.24 8.11
CA PHE A 24 -4.09 1.48 8.89
C PHE A 24 -2.74 2.21 8.85
N ILE A 25 -1.66 1.46 9.05
CA ILE A 25 -0.30 2.00 8.94
C ILE A 25 0.00 2.49 7.52
N GLU A 26 -0.35 1.72 6.48
CA GLU A 26 -0.08 2.13 5.09
C GLU A 26 -0.77 3.44 4.77
N ARG A 27 -2.04 3.59 5.18
CA ARG A 27 -2.79 4.82 4.99
C ARG A 27 -2.10 6.00 5.67
N ASN A 28 -1.75 5.86 6.95
CA ASN A 28 -1.18 6.97 7.70
C ASN A 28 0.20 7.36 7.15
N VAL A 29 1.05 6.38 6.85
CA VAL A 29 2.37 6.63 6.24
C VAL A 29 2.23 7.29 4.88
N GLU A 30 1.29 6.84 4.04
CA GLU A 30 1.02 7.47 2.75
C GLU A 30 0.60 8.95 2.92
N GLN A 31 -0.33 9.22 3.84
CA GLN A 31 -0.81 10.58 4.13
C GLN A 31 0.31 11.47 4.67
N ASP A 32 1.14 10.97 5.60
CA ASP A 32 2.28 11.69 6.14
C ASP A 32 3.30 12.07 5.06
N ILE A 33 3.58 11.16 4.12
CA ILE A 33 4.49 11.44 2.99
C ILE A 33 3.85 12.46 2.03
N MET A 34 2.54 12.35 1.78
CA MET A 34 1.83 13.33 0.96
C MET A 34 1.92 14.72 1.59
N ASP A 35 1.72 14.85 2.90
CA ASP A 35 1.91 16.12 3.62
C ASP A 35 3.35 16.60 3.60
N TYR A 36 4.32 15.70 3.73
CA TYR A 36 5.75 16.04 3.63
C TYR A 36 6.12 16.61 2.26
N VAL A 37 5.59 16.03 1.18
CA VAL A 37 5.92 16.43 -0.21
C VAL A 37 5.06 17.60 -0.70
N LEU A 38 3.79 17.69 -0.29
CA LEU A 38 2.80 18.63 -0.83
C LEU A 38 2.14 19.55 0.20
N GLY A 39 2.42 19.42 1.49
CA GLY A 39 1.82 20.25 2.53
C GLY A 39 2.20 21.73 2.46
N SER A 40 1.59 22.54 3.34
CA SER A 40 1.85 23.99 3.43
C SER A 40 3.30 24.33 3.80
N CYS A 41 3.97 23.42 4.52
CA CYS A 41 5.40 23.47 4.84
C CYS A 41 6.16 22.36 4.09
N ALA A 42 5.78 22.06 2.84
CA ALA A 42 6.37 20.96 2.08
C ALA A 42 7.89 21.05 2.00
N SER A 43 8.55 19.97 2.42
CA SER A 43 10.00 19.76 2.31
C SER A 43 10.44 19.53 0.87
N TYR A 44 9.53 19.52 -0.11
CA TYR A 44 9.89 19.49 -1.53
C TYR A 44 10.86 20.61 -1.94
N MET A 45 10.87 21.73 -1.21
CA MET A 45 11.85 22.80 -1.45
C MET A 45 13.29 22.41 -1.06
N GLU A 46 13.48 21.35 -0.26
CA GLU A 46 14.78 20.75 0.04
C GLU A 46 15.33 20.03 -1.21
N SER A 47 16.63 20.19 -1.47
CA SER A 47 17.25 19.73 -2.72
C SER A 47 17.26 18.21 -2.86
N ASP A 48 17.42 17.49 -1.76
CA ASP A 48 17.43 16.03 -1.68
C ASP A 48 16.04 15.43 -1.97
N THR A 49 14.99 15.97 -1.36
CA THR A 49 13.60 15.57 -1.62
C THR A 49 13.22 15.84 -3.07
N ARG A 50 13.62 16.99 -3.61
CA ARG A 50 13.40 17.33 -5.02
C ARG A 50 14.11 16.37 -5.96
N GLU A 51 15.38 16.08 -5.72
CA GLU A 51 16.13 15.16 -6.57
C GLU A 51 15.56 13.74 -6.55
N ALA A 52 15.12 13.28 -5.37
CA ALA A 52 14.53 11.97 -5.19
C ALA A 52 13.16 11.85 -5.89
N THR A 53 12.28 12.86 -5.72
CA THR A 53 10.98 12.92 -6.41
C THR A 53 11.14 13.06 -7.91
N ASP A 54 12.11 13.84 -8.39
CA ASP A 54 12.42 13.96 -9.82
C ASP A 54 12.90 12.64 -10.41
N LYS A 55 13.73 11.88 -9.67
CA LYS A 55 14.27 10.59 -10.12
C LYS A 55 13.20 9.50 -10.19
N ALA A 56 12.41 9.36 -9.13
CA ALA A 56 11.45 8.26 -9.00
C ALA A 56 10.11 8.57 -9.69
N GLY A 57 9.71 9.84 -9.75
CA GLY A 57 8.36 10.20 -10.18
C GLY A 57 7.29 9.63 -9.25
N PHE A 58 6.07 9.53 -9.76
CA PHE A 58 4.92 9.00 -9.03
C PHE A 58 4.13 8.03 -9.91
N CYS A 59 3.52 7.01 -9.30
CA CYS A 59 2.67 6.10 -10.05
C CYS A 59 1.34 6.77 -10.42
N ARG A 60 0.58 6.16 -11.34
CA ARG A 60 -0.75 6.65 -11.77
C ARG A 60 -1.68 6.93 -10.60
N MET A 61 -1.72 6.05 -9.60
CA MET A 61 -2.55 6.21 -8.41
C MET A 61 -2.09 7.42 -7.58
N HIS A 62 -0.80 7.57 -7.33
CA HIS A 62 -0.27 8.68 -6.54
C HIS A 62 -0.41 10.02 -7.25
N TYR A 63 -0.27 10.09 -8.58
CA TYR A 63 -0.60 11.32 -9.31
C TYR A 63 -2.07 11.74 -9.11
N LYS A 64 -3.00 10.78 -9.10
CA LYS A 64 -4.42 11.07 -8.83
C LYS A 64 -4.61 11.58 -7.40
N LYS A 65 -4.02 10.91 -6.40
CA LYS A 65 -4.11 11.32 -4.99
C LYS A 65 -3.48 12.70 -4.76
N MET A 66 -2.33 12.97 -5.37
CA MET A 66 -1.65 14.27 -5.30
C MET A 66 -2.48 15.41 -5.90
N PHE A 67 -3.17 15.15 -7.01
CA PHE A 67 -4.09 16.12 -7.59
C PHE A 67 -5.29 16.37 -6.67
N ASP A 68 -5.87 15.31 -6.13
CA ASP A 68 -7.03 15.38 -5.24
C ASP A 68 -6.72 16.04 -3.89
N TYR A 69 -5.48 15.87 -3.42
CA TYR A 69 -4.94 16.48 -2.21
C TYR A 69 -4.98 18.02 -2.27
N GLY A 70 -4.77 18.59 -3.46
CA GLY A 70 -4.73 20.03 -3.69
C GLY A 70 -3.31 20.57 -3.82
N ASN A 71 -3.06 21.79 -3.35
CA ASN A 71 -1.80 22.53 -3.54
C ASN A 71 -1.32 22.55 -5.01
N THR A 72 -2.03 23.31 -5.85
CA THR A 72 -1.72 23.46 -7.28
C THR A 72 -0.29 23.94 -7.53
N LEU A 73 0.23 24.83 -6.68
CA LEU A 73 1.58 25.36 -6.83
C LEU A 73 2.64 24.29 -6.56
N GLY A 74 2.51 23.54 -5.46
CA GLY A 74 3.42 22.44 -5.11
C GLY A 74 3.45 21.35 -6.18
N ASN A 75 2.26 20.90 -6.62
CA ASN A 75 2.14 19.97 -7.74
C ASN A 75 2.78 20.53 -9.04
N GLY A 76 2.56 21.81 -9.33
CA GLY A 76 3.17 22.46 -10.51
C GLY A 76 4.70 22.47 -10.47
N TRP A 77 5.30 22.66 -9.30
CA TRP A 77 6.75 22.60 -9.13
C TRP A 77 7.31 21.19 -9.32
N ILE A 78 6.72 20.20 -8.67
CA ILE A 78 7.10 18.78 -8.82
C ILE A 78 7.06 18.36 -10.29
N LEU A 79 5.95 18.68 -10.98
CA LEU A 79 5.81 18.37 -12.40
C LEU A 79 6.87 19.08 -13.23
N LYS A 80 7.12 20.37 -12.99
CA LYS A 80 8.10 21.16 -13.74
C LYS A 80 9.50 20.55 -13.69
N THR A 81 9.95 20.10 -12.52
CA THR A 81 11.30 19.54 -12.37
C THR A 81 11.38 18.12 -12.91
N HIS A 82 10.37 17.30 -12.66
CA HIS A 82 10.28 15.94 -13.20
C HIS A 82 10.21 15.94 -14.74
N TYR A 83 9.41 16.83 -15.36
CA TYR A 83 9.37 17.00 -16.81
C TYR A 83 10.75 17.37 -17.39
N LYS A 84 11.48 18.29 -16.75
CA LYS A 84 12.83 18.65 -17.22
C LYS A 84 13.78 17.46 -17.22
N LYS A 85 13.73 16.63 -16.18
CA LYS A 85 14.53 15.41 -16.08
C LYS A 85 14.14 14.37 -17.12
N LEU A 86 12.85 14.06 -17.24
CA LEU A 86 12.35 13.12 -18.24
C LEU A 86 12.68 13.57 -19.67
N ILE A 87 12.53 14.86 -19.99
CA ILE A 87 12.88 15.37 -21.34
C ILE A 87 14.38 15.20 -21.61
N ALA A 88 15.25 15.41 -20.62
CA ALA A 88 16.69 15.19 -20.78
C ALA A 88 17.01 13.71 -21.05
N GLU A 89 16.40 12.80 -20.27
CA GLU A 89 16.54 11.36 -20.47
C GLU A 89 15.94 10.90 -21.80
N MET A 90 14.79 11.42 -22.21
CA MET A 90 14.17 11.13 -23.52
C MET A 90 15.12 11.48 -24.67
N LYS A 91 15.74 12.66 -24.62
CA LYS A 91 16.69 13.07 -25.67
C LYS A 91 17.86 12.10 -25.77
N ASP A 92 18.39 11.66 -24.63
CA ASP A 92 19.47 10.67 -24.57
C ASP A 92 19.03 9.30 -25.11
N GLN A 93 17.89 8.77 -24.63
CA GLN A 93 17.36 7.48 -25.09
C GLN A 93 17.04 7.50 -26.59
N PHE A 94 16.49 8.60 -27.10
CA PHE A 94 16.15 8.75 -28.51
C PHE A 94 17.38 8.88 -29.40
N SER A 95 18.47 9.51 -28.93
CA SER A 95 19.72 9.55 -29.71
C SER A 95 20.41 8.20 -29.84
N HIS A 96 20.19 7.30 -28.88
CA HIS A 96 20.76 5.95 -28.88
C HIS A 96 19.83 4.90 -29.50
N PHE A 97 18.57 5.24 -29.76
CA PHE A 97 17.61 4.29 -30.30
C PHE A 97 17.80 4.08 -31.80
N THR A 98 17.98 2.82 -32.18
CA THR A 98 17.93 2.39 -33.58
C THR A 98 16.84 1.35 -33.75
N PRO A 99 15.91 1.50 -34.72
CA PRO A 99 14.92 0.47 -35.01
C PRO A 99 15.60 -0.86 -35.33
N GLY A 100 15.20 -1.93 -34.64
CA GLY A 100 15.73 -3.27 -34.88
C GLY A 100 15.45 -3.72 -36.33
N LYS A 101 16.44 -4.30 -37.00
CA LYS A 101 16.24 -4.91 -38.32
C LYS A 101 15.62 -6.30 -38.10
N THR A 102 14.41 -6.51 -38.59
CA THR A 102 13.78 -7.83 -38.56
C THR A 102 14.54 -8.79 -39.47
N SER A 103 15.29 -9.75 -38.92
CA SER A 103 15.91 -10.81 -39.72
C SER A 103 14.83 -11.79 -40.22
N LEU A 104 14.95 -12.25 -41.47
CA LEU A 104 14.09 -13.30 -42.03
C LEU A 104 14.16 -14.60 -41.19
N MET A 105 15.28 -14.83 -40.49
CA MET A 105 15.44 -15.98 -39.60
C MET A 105 14.61 -15.87 -38.31
N ASP A 106 14.36 -14.65 -37.82
CA ASP A 106 13.56 -14.41 -36.61
C ASP A 106 12.07 -14.60 -36.88
N LYS A 107 11.60 -14.25 -38.09
CA LYS A 107 10.25 -14.58 -38.57
C LYS A 107 10.02 -16.09 -38.65
N LEU A 108 11.04 -16.87 -39.04
CA LEU A 108 10.93 -18.33 -39.20
C LEU A 108 10.98 -19.08 -37.86
N LYS A 109 11.68 -18.55 -36.86
CA LYS A 109 11.88 -19.21 -35.55
C LYS A 109 10.87 -18.84 -34.48
N GLY A 110 9.90 -17.96 -34.78
CA GLY A 110 8.91 -17.50 -33.80
C GLY A 110 9.53 -16.92 -32.53
N LYS A 111 10.77 -16.40 -32.63
CA LYS A 111 11.45 -15.80 -31.47
C LYS A 111 10.71 -14.52 -31.09
N PRO A 112 10.38 -14.30 -29.80
CA PRO A 112 9.88 -13.01 -29.37
C PRO A 112 10.93 -11.96 -29.75
N SER A 113 10.50 -10.90 -30.44
CA SER A 113 11.36 -9.79 -30.81
C SER A 113 12.07 -9.26 -29.57
N GLU A 114 13.36 -8.96 -29.66
CA GLU A 114 14.08 -8.23 -28.60
C GLU A 114 13.23 -7.04 -28.12
N SER A 115 13.06 -6.91 -26.80
CA SER A 115 12.20 -5.88 -26.22
C SER A 115 12.65 -4.50 -26.68
N ASN A 116 11.74 -3.70 -27.23
CA ASN A 116 12.02 -2.34 -27.66
C ASN A 116 12.65 -1.53 -26.50
N ALA A 117 13.86 -1.02 -26.68
CA ALA A 117 14.61 -0.34 -25.63
C ALA A 117 13.86 0.87 -25.03
N ILE A 118 13.12 1.62 -25.86
CA ILE A 118 12.26 2.72 -25.39
C ILE A 118 11.10 2.19 -24.56
N ALA A 119 10.45 1.10 -25.00
CA ALA A 119 9.38 0.49 -24.23
C ALA A 119 9.87 -0.02 -22.86
N SER A 120 11.07 -0.62 -22.83
CA SER A 120 11.71 -1.05 -21.58
C SER A 120 12.06 0.14 -20.67
N TRP A 121 12.57 1.25 -21.23
CA TRP A 121 12.83 2.48 -20.48
C TRP A 121 11.54 3.07 -19.89
N VAL A 122 10.46 3.16 -20.68
CA VAL A 122 9.15 3.62 -20.19
C VAL A 122 8.64 2.70 -19.08
N ALA A 123 8.71 1.39 -19.27
CA ALA A 123 8.27 0.42 -18.27
C ALA A 123 9.06 0.55 -16.95
N GLU A 124 10.34 0.93 -17.00
CA GLU A 124 11.12 1.20 -15.79
C GLU A 124 10.62 2.47 -15.08
N LYS A 125 10.27 3.53 -15.83
CA LYS A 125 9.68 4.75 -15.24
C LYS A 125 8.30 4.53 -14.65
N GLU A 126 7.52 3.59 -15.17
CA GLU A 126 6.18 3.28 -14.64
C GLU A 126 6.22 2.46 -13.35
N LYS A 127 7.33 1.74 -13.10
CA LYS A 127 7.51 0.94 -11.87
C LYS A 127 7.90 1.77 -10.67
N THR A 128 8.52 2.92 -10.87
CA THR A 128 9.03 3.75 -9.77
C THR A 128 7.96 4.69 -9.26
N CYS A 129 7.93 4.89 -7.94
CA CYS A 129 7.11 5.93 -7.33
C CYS A 129 7.72 6.33 -5.99
N TYR A 130 8.00 7.61 -5.80
CA TYR A 130 8.61 8.12 -4.58
C TYR A 130 7.85 7.70 -3.31
N ILE A 131 6.51 7.79 -3.33
CA ILE A 131 5.66 7.44 -2.19
C ILE A 131 5.66 5.92 -1.96
N CYS A 132 5.50 5.12 -3.02
CA CYS A 132 5.57 3.66 -2.91
C CYS A 132 6.92 3.20 -2.38
N ASP A 133 8.01 3.72 -2.93
CA ASP A 133 9.38 3.34 -2.58
C ASP A 133 9.70 3.65 -1.11
N PHE A 134 9.20 4.79 -0.61
CA PHE A 134 9.31 5.14 0.79
C PHE A 134 8.51 4.14 1.65
N PHE A 135 7.24 3.91 1.31
CA PHE A 135 6.40 2.98 2.05
C PHE A 135 6.99 1.57 2.11
N THR A 136 7.45 1.01 0.98
CA THR A 136 8.06 -0.32 0.94
C THR A 136 9.26 -0.46 1.88
N LYS A 137 10.08 0.59 2.03
CA LYS A 137 11.22 0.60 2.95
C LYS A 137 10.79 0.63 4.42
N GLU A 138 9.73 1.37 4.73
CA GLU A 138 9.22 1.49 6.09
C GLU A 138 8.39 0.26 6.49
N TYR A 139 7.65 -0.35 5.55
CA TYR A 139 6.82 -1.54 5.77
C TYR A 139 7.61 -2.73 6.33
N ALA A 140 8.81 -2.99 5.80
CA ALA A 140 9.68 -4.04 6.33
C ALA A 140 9.97 -3.84 7.84
N ARG A 141 10.23 -2.59 8.25
CA ARG A 141 10.51 -2.26 9.66
C ARG A 141 9.28 -2.41 10.55
N TYR A 142 8.09 -2.11 10.02
CA TYR A 142 6.84 -2.39 10.72
C TYR A 142 6.64 -3.89 10.93
N MET A 143 6.96 -4.74 9.95
CA MET A 143 6.86 -6.18 10.14
C MET A 143 7.89 -6.71 11.15
N ASP A 144 9.14 -6.27 11.06
CA ASP A 144 10.18 -6.61 12.05
C ASP A 144 9.71 -6.24 13.47
N THR A 145 9.14 -5.04 13.62
CA THR A 145 8.64 -4.54 14.90
C THR A 145 7.39 -5.29 15.38
N PHE A 146 6.52 -5.70 14.47
CA PHE A 146 5.36 -6.55 14.79
C PHE A 146 5.83 -7.85 15.44
N PHE A 147 6.81 -8.55 14.86
CA PHE A 147 7.33 -9.79 15.44
C PHE A 147 8.12 -9.56 16.72
N TYR A 148 8.87 -8.45 16.81
CA TYR A 148 9.51 -8.04 18.06
C TYR A 148 8.48 -7.88 19.19
N LEU A 149 7.38 -7.17 18.93
CA LEU A 149 6.30 -6.99 19.91
C LEU A 149 5.60 -8.31 20.22
N TYR A 150 5.29 -9.11 19.20
CA TYR A 150 4.66 -10.43 19.40
C TYR A 150 5.47 -11.32 20.33
N LYS A 151 6.81 -11.31 20.24
CA LYS A 151 7.69 -12.10 21.13
C LYS A 151 7.79 -11.52 22.53
N ASN A 152 7.99 -10.21 22.63
CA ASN A 152 8.43 -9.59 23.87
C ASN A 152 7.31 -8.93 24.70
N ASP A 153 6.11 -8.76 24.13
CA ASP A 153 5.02 -8.01 24.75
C ASP A 153 3.73 -8.86 24.82
N GLU A 154 3.36 -9.26 26.04
CA GLU A 154 2.12 -10.01 26.29
C GLU A 154 0.86 -9.18 26.03
N ALA A 155 0.87 -7.88 26.35
CA ALA A 155 -0.26 -7.01 26.10
C ALA A 155 -0.49 -6.87 24.59
N PHE A 156 0.57 -6.83 23.79
CA PHE A 156 0.47 -6.86 22.33
C PHE A 156 -0.17 -8.15 21.82
N ARG A 157 0.23 -9.32 22.35
CA ARG A 157 -0.40 -10.60 22.00
C ARG A 157 -1.88 -10.63 22.36
N GLU A 158 -2.27 -10.05 23.49
CA GLU A 158 -3.68 -9.94 23.88
C GLU A 158 -4.49 -9.00 22.97
N LYS A 159 -3.88 -7.90 22.51
CA LYS A 159 -4.49 -7.05 21.48
C LYS A 159 -4.67 -7.79 20.17
N LEU A 160 -3.67 -8.58 19.75
CA LEU A 160 -3.74 -9.40 18.54
C LEU A 160 -4.89 -10.41 18.62
N LYS A 161 -5.02 -11.13 19.74
CA LYS A 161 -6.12 -12.08 19.98
C LYS A 161 -7.51 -11.46 19.89
N LYS A 162 -7.65 -10.16 20.18
CA LYS A 162 -8.92 -9.42 20.17
C LYS A 162 -9.13 -8.62 18.88
N SER A 163 -8.16 -8.61 17.96
CA SER A 163 -8.25 -7.83 16.74
C SER A 163 -9.19 -8.49 15.73
N LYS A 164 -9.50 -7.76 14.66
CA LYS A 164 -10.27 -8.27 13.52
C LYS A 164 -9.39 -9.04 12.51
N GLY A 165 -8.16 -9.36 12.88
CA GLY A 165 -7.18 -10.01 12.01
C GLY A 165 -6.57 -9.05 10.99
N PHE A 166 -6.37 -9.55 9.78
CA PHE A 166 -5.67 -8.86 8.70
C PHE A 166 -6.48 -8.93 7.40
N CYS A 167 -6.15 -8.07 6.43
CA CYS A 167 -6.61 -8.31 5.06
C CYS A 167 -5.83 -9.46 4.45
N LEU A 168 -6.35 -10.08 3.39
CA LEU A 168 -5.72 -11.22 2.74
C LEU A 168 -4.33 -10.90 2.19
N HIS A 169 -4.11 -9.66 1.75
CA HIS A 169 -2.80 -9.19 1.29
C HIS A 169 -1.77 -9.22 2.43
N HIS A 170 -2.04 -8.51 3.52
CA HIS A 170 -1.12 -8.43 4.67
C HIS A 170 -1.01 -9.72 5.45
N PHE A 171 -2.05 -10.57 5.44
CA PHE A 171 -1.96 -11.92 5.98
C PHE A 171 -0.92 -12.77 5.24
N GLY A 172 -0.88 -12.69 3.90
CA GLY A 172 0.14 -13.37 3.11
C GLY A 172 1.55 -12.91 3.46
N ASP A 173 1.76 -11.60 3.55
CA ASP A 173 3.05 -11.02 3.94
C ASP A 173 3.46 -11.42 5.36
N LEU A 174 2.51 -11.42 6.30
CA LEU A 174 2.71 -11.80 7.68
C LEU A 174 3.15 -13.27 7.78
N CYS A 175 2.50 -14.18 7.07
CA CYS A 175 2.90 -15.59 7.01
C CYS A 175 4.31 -15.75 6.41
N ASN A 176 4.60 -15.05 5.30
CA ASN A 176 5.90 -15.13 4.65
C ASN A 176 7.04 -14.64 5.58
N GLN A 177 6.79 -13.62 6.39
CA GLN A 177 7.79 -13.08 7.32
C GLN A 177 7.82 -13.81 8.67
N ALA A 178 6.75 -14.47 9.09
CA ALA A 178 6.74 -15.28 10.29
C ALA A 178 7.81 -16.38 10.23
N ASP A 179 8.08 -16.91 9.03
CA ASP A 179 9.04 -17.99 8.87
C ASP A 179 10.50 -17.61 9.13
N SER A 180 10.87 -16.37 8.83
CA SER A 180 12.20 -15.81 9.11
C SER A 180 12.33 -15.20 10.50
N HIS A 181 11.20 -14.82 11.13
CA HIS A 181 11.20 -14.13 12.40
C HIS A 181 10.96 -15.04 13.60
N LEU A 182 10.15 -16.08 13.47
CA LEU A 182 9.74 -16.93 14.59
C LEU A 182 10.52 -18.26 14.59
N ASN A 183 10.80 -18.80 15.78
CA ASN A 183 11.30 -20.16 15.92
C ASN A 183 10.16 -21.19 15.89
N ASP A 184 10.48 -22.49 15.82
CA ASP A 184 9.47 -23.55 15.68
C ASP A 184 8.44 -23.61 16.82
N ALA A 185 8.82 -23.24 18.04
CA ALA A 185 7.88 -23.17 19.16
C ALA A 185 6.95 -21.96 19.03
N GLU A 186 7.51 -20.78 18.72
CA GLU A 186 6.74 -19.56 18.49
C GLU A 186 5.76 -19.71 17.31
N LYS A 187 6.17 -20.41 16.24
CA LYS A 187 5.31 -20.72 15.08
C LYS A 187 4.12 -21.61 15.46
N LYS A 188 4.33 -22.60 16.33
CA LYS A 188 3.25 -23.50 16.80
C LYS A 188 2.15 -22.76 17.55
N ASP A 189 2.48 -21.66 18.22
CA ASP A 189 1.50 -20.82 18.90
C ASP A 189 0.92 -19.75 17.96
N PHE A 190 1.75 -19.16 17.10
CA PHE A 190 1.38 -18.05 16.22
C PHE A 190 0.40 -18.45 15.12
N TYR A 191 0.68 -19.52 14.38
CA TYR A 191 -0.14 -19.88 13.23
C TYR A 191 -1.59 -20.25 13.60
N PRO A 192 -1.85 -21.11 14.62
CA PRO A 192 -3.23 -21.40 15.02
C PRO A 192 -3.99 -20.14 15.47
N LEU A 193 -3.31 -19.22 16.16
CA LEU A 193 -3.90 -17.95 16.58
C LEU A 193 -4.34 -17.12 15.37
N VAL A 194 -3.43 -16.86 14.42
CA VAL A 194 -3.73 -16.00 13.28
C VAL A 194 -4.70 -16.66 12.30
N PHE A 195 -4.61 -17.98 12.09
CA PHE A 195 -5.54 -18.70 11.20
C PHE A 195 -6.96 -18.65 11.74
N LYS A 196 -7.14 -18.90 13.05
CA LYS A 196 -8.44 -18.75 13.70
C LYS A 196 -8.99 -17.33 13.54
N LEU A 197 -8.17 -16.31 13.79
CA LEU A 197 -8.56 -14.91 13.62
C LEU A 197 -8.99 -14.62 12.17
N MET A 198 -8.28 -15.15 11.18
CA MET A 198 -8.60 -14.94 9.77
C MET A 198 -9.90 -15.64 9.38
N GLU A 199 -10.11 -16.90 9.77
CA GLU A 199 -11.33 -17.65 9.49
C GLU A 199 -12.56 -16.96 10.10
N GLU A 200 -12.52 -16.68 11.41
CA GLU A 200 -13.64 -16.05 12.12
C GLU A 200 -13.99 -14.67 11.54
N ASN A 201 -12.99 -13.86 11.18
CA ASN A 201 -13.24 -12.53 10.64
C ASN A 201 -13.62 -12.53 9.15
N MET A 202 -13.17 -13.52 8.36
CA MET A 202 -13.67 -13.71 7.00
C MET A 202 -15.15 -14.11 7.01
N GLU A 203 -15.53 -15.06 7.87
CA GLU A 203 -16.93 -15.46 8.05
C GLU A 203 -17.80 -14.31 8.55
N ARG A 204 -17.31 -13.54 9.54
CA ARG A 204 -18.01 -12.34 10.06
C ARG A 204 -18.30 -11.34 8.94
N VAL A 205 -17.29 -10.96 8.16
CA VAL A 205 -17.45 -9.96 7.09
C VAL A 205 -18.32 -10.53 5.95
N SER A 206 -18.22 -11.82 5.64
CA SER A 206 -19.10 -12.48 4.68
C SER A 206 -20.56 -12.42 5.12
N GLY A 207 -20.85 -12.77 6.38
CA GLY A 207 -22.21 -12.71 6.93
C GLY A 207 -22.77 -11.28 6.98
N ASP A 208 -21.91 -10.28 7.21
CA ASP A 208 -22.31 -8.88 7.10
C ASP A 208 -22.70 -8.51 5.66
N VAL A 209 -21.98 -9.01 4.65
CA VAL A 209 -22.32 -8.80 3.23
C VAL A 209 -23.63 -9.51 2.87
N ASP A 210 -23.83 -10.73 3.34
CA ASP A 210 -25.08 -11.46 3.12
C ASP A 210 -26.27 -10.69 3.72
N TRP A 211 -26.14 -10.22 4.97
CA TRP A 211 -27.19 -9.43 5.60
C TRP A 211 -27.42 -8.09 4.89
N LEU A 212 -26.37 -7.44 4.37
CA LEU A 212 -26.51 -6.26 3.54
C LEU A 212 -27.39 -6.56 2.32
N ILE A 213 -27.15 -7.67 1.62
CA ILE A 213 -27.92 -8.06 0.42
C ILE A 213 -29.38 -8.35 0.81
N GLU A 214 -29.60 -9.12 1.88
CA GLU A 214 -30.95 -9.43 2.38
C GLU A 214 -31.74 -8.19 2.79
N LYS A 215 -31.06 -7.14 3.28
CA LYS A 215 -31.67 -5.85 3.64
C LYS A 215 -32.27 -5.10 2.44
N PHE A 216 -31.87 -5.42 1.21
CA PHE A 216 -32.50 -4.88 0.01
C PHE A 216 -33.78 -5.62 -0.41
N ASP A 217 -34.10 -6.77 0.20
CA ASP A 217 -35.41 -7.40 0.04
C ASP A 217 -36.50 -6.58 0.75
N TYR A 218 -37.63 -6.35 0.08
CA TYR A 218 -38.77 -5.61 0.63
C TYR A 218 -39.30 -6.19 1.95
N ARG A 219 -39.15 -7.50 2.15
CA ARG A 219 -39.55 -8.21 3.39
C ARG A 219 -38.74 -7.77 4.60
N ASN A 220 -37.49 -7.35 4.37
CA ASN A 220 -36.56 -6.96 5.41
C ASN A 220 -36.44 -5.43 5.55
N LYS A 221 -37.32 -4.65 4.90
CA LYS A 221 -37.24 -3.18 4.90
C LYS A 221 -37.12 -2.60 6.31
N ASP A 222 -37.94 -3.10 7.23
CA ASP A 222 -38.02 -2.62 8.62
C ASP A 222 -37.10 -3.39 9.60
N ALA A 223 -36.35 -4.40 9.12
CA ALA A 223 -35.40 -5.14 9.93
C ALA A 223 -34.16 -4.29 10.29
N ASP A 224 -33.49 -4.58 11.41
CA ASP A 224 -32.28 -3.87 11.83
C ASP A 224 -31.11 -4.13 10.86
N TRP A 225 -30.29 -3.13 10.55
CA TRP A 225 -29.10 -3.30 9.72
C TRP A 225 -27.97 -4.07 10.40
N LYS A 226 -28.03 -4.30 11.71
CA LYS A 226 -26.95 -4.88 12.51
C LYS A 226 -25.63 -4.16 12.19
N THR A 227 -24.60 -4.90 11.84
CA THR A 227 -23.26 -4.43 11.44
C THR A 227 -23.09 -4.29 9.92
N SER A 228 -24.14 -4.44 9.09
CA SER A 228 -23.97 -4.61 7.64
C SER A 228 -23.87 -3.32 6.81
N LYS A 229 -24.13 -2.13 7.38
CA LYS A 229 -24.19 -0.86 6.61
C LYS A 229 -22.91 -0.55 5.83
N ASP A 230 -21.76 -0.92 6.38
CA ASP A 230 -20.44 -0.74 5.80
C ASP A 230 -19.82 -2.05 5.29
N ALA A 231 -20.62 -3.12 5.15
CA ALA A 231 -20.12 -4.43 4.78
C ALA A 231 -19.37 -4.46 3.45
N VAL A 232 -19.80 -3.65 2.46
CA VAL A 232 -19.13 -3.57 1.14
C VAL A 232 -17.68 -3.12 1.29
N GLN A 233 -17.45 -2.00 1.97
CA GLN A 233 -16.11 -1.42 2.08
C GLN A 233 -15.20 -2.27 2.95
N ARG A 234 -15.73 -2.86 4.04
CA ARG A 234 -14.99 -3.80 4.89
C ARG A 234 -14.66 -5.10 4.14
N GLY A 235 -15.59 -5.61 3.34
CA GLY A 235 -15.37 -6.78 2.47
C GLY A 235 -14.25 -6.54 1.46
N MET A 236 -14.29 -5.41 0.76
CA MET A 236 -13.23 -5.02 -0.19
C MET A 236 -11.88 -4.85 0.51
N GLN A 237 -11.83 -4.14 1.65
CA GLN A 237 -10.63 -4.00 2.48
C GLN A 237 -10.11 -5.36 2.96
N LYS A 238 -10.97 -6.27 3.43
CA LYS A 238 -10.54 -7.58 3.91
C LYS A 238 -9.93 -8.43 2.79
N LEU A 239 -10.43 -8.33 1.57
CA LEU A 239 -9.94 -9.12 0.43
C LEU A 239 -8.68 -8.54 -0.24
N LYS A 240 -8.54 -7.21 -0.32
CA LYS A 240 -7.48 -6.56 -1.10
C LYS A 240 -6.67 -5.51 -0.36
N GLY A 241 -7.02 -5.21 0.89
CA GLY A 241 -6.42 -4.14 1.68
C GLY A 241 -6.92 -2.75 1.30
N GLY A 242 -6.31 -1.72 1.91
CA GLY A 242 -6.63 -0.32 1.69
C GLY A 242 -8.00 0.12 2.23
N TYR A 243 -8.43 1.32 1.86
CA TYR A 243 -9.69 1.91 2.32
C TYR A 243 -10.54 2.41 1.16
N PRO A 244 -11.36 1.53 0.55
CA PRO A 244 -12.16 1.89 -0.62
C PRO A 244 -13.18 3.01 -0.38
N ALA A 245 -13.64 3.16 0.86
CA ALA A 245 -14.63 4.17 1.26
C ALA A 245 -14.01 5.41 1.90
N ASP A 246 -12.68 5.48 2.01
CA ASP A 246 -12.06 6.65 2.61
C ASP A 246 -12.33 7.90 1.77
N PRO A 247 -12.62 9.04 2.43
CA PRO A 247 -12.68 10.29 1.71
C PRO A 247 -11.30 10.58 1.11
N VAL A 248 -11.32 11.30 -0.01
CA VAL A 248 -10.09 11.88 -0.57
C VAL A 248 -9.34 12.64 0.52
N TYR A 249 -8.08 12.26 0.74
CA TYR A 249 -7.18 12.99 1.62
C TYR A 249 -6.85 14.34 1.01
N LYS A 250 -6.94 15.41 1.81
CA LYS A 250 -6.76 16.79 1.38
C LYS A 250 -5.79 17.50 2.31
N MET A 251 -5.11 18.50 1.76
CA MET A 251 -4.26 19.39 2.54
C MET A 251 -5.03 19.96 3.74
N ASN A 252 -4.47 19.76 4.94
CA ASN A 252 -4.94 20.43 6.15
C ASN A 252 -4.78 21.95 5.94
N LYS A 253 -5.89 22.68 6.01
CA LYS A 253 -5.94 24.14 5.80
C LYS A 253 -5.44 24.90 7.01
#